data_AF-A0A1Y1VK76-F1
#
_entry.id   AF-A0A1Y1VK76-F1
#
_cell.length_a   1.000
_cell.length_b   1.000
_cell.length_c   1.000
_cell.angle_alpha   90.00
_cell.angle_beta   90.00
_cell.angle_gamma   90.00
#
_symmetry.space_group_name_H-M   'P 1'
#
loop_
_entity.id
_entity.type
_entity.pdbx_description
1 polymer ?
#
loop_
_entity_poly.entity_id
_entity_poly.type
_entity_poly.pdbx_seq_one_letter_code
_entity_poly.pdbx_strand_id
1 'polypeptide(L)'
;MRFNTINKLNIKSYLLCFVYILITKITLSRKIILIQNAESDQNSNTSLSITGEARSICLNELIENNEELKPQIIYAQNPNGDLYTPLPYQTVSYIASKQNIKIVDSFKERQQAKLASTIENLSDEINTILLCWNRYQIELLVRTLGIDEPPIWNDGYDNLWIVENNTLNDTTQNLGSCIEKVKVDLYSGITEKKNSIHIYLLSILAIFFLL
;
A
#
# COMPACT_ATOMS: atom_id res chain seq x y z
N MET A 1 30.69 -62.34 2.50
CA MET A 1 30.43 -61.16 1.62
C MET A 1 28.99 -60.69 1.81
N ARG A 2 28.72 -59.77 2.74
CA ARG A 2 27.41 -59.11 2.94
C ARG A 2 27.66 -57.69 3.46
N PHE A 3 28.15 -56.82 2.59
CA PHE A 3 28.23 -55.38 2.83
C PHE A 3 27.90 -54.71 1.50
N ASN A 4 26.63 -54.37 1.26
CA ASN A 4 26.27 -53.44 0.18
C ASN A 4 24.83 -52.89 0.22
N THR A 5 23.98 -53.32 1.17
CA THR A 5 22.56 -52.94 1.15
C THR A 5 22.24 -51.67 1.96
N ILE A 6 23.03 -51.34 2.99
CA ILE A 6 22.71 -50.25 3.94
C ILE A 6 22.93 -48.85 3.32
N ASN A 7 23.88 -48.69 2.38
CA ASN A 7 24.17 -47.40 1.75
C ASN A 7 23.10 -46.94 0.74
N LYS A 8 22.30 -47.86 0.17
CA LYS A 8 21.31 -47.50 -0.86
C LYS A 8 20.04 -46.83 -0.30
N LEU A 9 19.68 -47.10 0.96
CA LEU A 9 18.49 -46.50 1.57
C LEU A 9 18.71 -45.02 1.95
N ASN A 10 19.88 -44.69 2.51
CA ASN A 10 20.20 -43.32 2.91
C ASN A 10 20.27 -42.37 1.71
N ILE A 11 20.82 -42.81 0.57
CA ILE A 11 20.95 -41.98 -0.64
C ILE A 11 19.59 -41.56 -1.19
N LYS A 12 18.58 -42.45 -1.17
CA LYS A 12 17.22 -42.12 -1.64
C LYS A 12 16.52 -41.10 -0.73
N SER A 13 16.77 -41.13 0.58
CA SER A 13 16.22 -40.18 1.54
C SER A 13 16.77 -38.76 1.33
N TYR A 14 18.09 -38.63 1.16
CA TYR A 14 18.72 -37.34 0.85
C TYR A 14 18.28 -36.77 -0.50
N LEU A 15 18.09 -37.63 -1.51
CA LEU A 15 17.60 -37.21 -2.82
C LEU A 15 16.16 -36.68 -2.75
N LEU A 16 15.30 -37.30 -1.93
CA LEU A 16 13.92 -36.86 -1.72
C LEU A 16 13.84 -35.49 -1.01
N CYS A 17 14.66 -35.28 0.03
CA CYS A 17 14.76 -33.98 0.72
C CYS A 17 15.34 -32.88 -0.19
N PHE A 18 16.33 -33.19 -1.02
CA PHE A 18 16.95 -32.22 -1.93
C PHE A 18 15.98 -31.77 -3.04
N VAL A 19 15.16 -32.70 -3.56
CA VAL A 19 14.09 -32.39 -4.50
C VAL A 19 12.99 -31.56 -3.83
N TYR A 20 12.64 -31.83 -2.56
CA TYR A 20 11.66 -31.03 -1.81
C TYR A 20 12.14 -29.58 -1.59
N ILE A 21 13.42 -29.37 -1.26
CA ILE A 21 14.03 -28.03 -1.10
C ILE A 21 14.11 -27.27 -2.44
N LEU A 22 14.31 -27.97 -3.55
CA LEU A 22 14.33 -27.38 -4.90
C LEU A 22 12.93 -26.97 -5.39
N ILE A 23 11.87 -27.67 -4.97
CA ILE A 23 10.49 -27.37 -5.38
C ILE A 23 9.91 -26.17 -4.59
N THR A 24 10.43 -25.86 -3.39
CA THR A 24 9.85 -24.82 -2.52
C THR A 24 10.29 -23.39 -2.80
N LYS A 25 11.03 -23.10 -3.88
CA LYS A 25 11.17 -21.71 -4.34
C LYS A 25 9.96 -21.31 -5.18
N ILE A 26 8.78 -21.33 -4.57
CA ILE A 26 7.65 -20.55 -5.06
C ILE A 26 8.06 -19.10 -4.78
N THR A 27 8.57 -18.41 -5.81
CA THR A 27 8.74 -16.96 -5.75
C THR A 27 7.33 -16.39 -5.65
N LEU A 28 6.88 -16.09 -4.43
CA LEU A 28 5.62 -15.39 -4.23
C LEU A 28 5.76 -14.05 -4.94
N SER A 29 4.96 -13.81 -5.99
CA SER A 29 4.98 -12.52 -6.66
C SER A 29 4.54 -11.46 -5.67
N ARG A 30 5.32 -10.40 -5.58
CA ARG A 30 4.96 -9.22 -4.79
C ARG A 30 3.80 -8.49 -5.48
N LYS A 31 2.83 -8.06 -4.67
CA LYS A 31 1.71 -7.22 -5.07
C LYS A 31 2.08 -5.76 -4.87
N ILE A 32 1.95 -4.96 -5.94
CA ILE A 32 2.21 -3.53 -5.90
C ILE A 32 0.91 -2.81 -6.24
N ILE A 33 0.38 -2.08 -5.28
CA ILE A 33 -0.81 -1.22 -5.42
C ILE A 33 -0.31 0.15 -5.86
N LEU A 34 -0.75 0.62 -7.01
CA LEU A 34 -0.41 1.93 -7.54
C LEU A 34 -1.64 2.85 -7.46
N ILE A 35 -1.45 4.01 -6.84
CA ILE A 35 -2.42 5.10 -6.83
C ILE A 35 -1.73 6.41 -7.22
N GLN A 36 -2.51 7.31 -7.79
CA GLN A 36 -2.10 8.71 -7.94
C GLN A 36 -2.35 9.51 -6.66
N ASN A 37 -1.76 10.70 -6.54
CA ASN A 37 -2.14 11.65 -5.50
C ASN A 37 -3.62 12.08 -5.65
N ALA A 38 -4.27 12.36 -4.51
CA ALA A 38 -5.61 12.92 -4.47
C ALA A 38 -5.65 14.40 -4.90
N GLU A 39 -6.88 14.93 -5.01
CA GLU A 39 -7.19 16.28 -5.48
C GLU A 39 -6.47 17.35 -4.66
N SER A 40 -5.75 18.24 -5.34
CA SER A 40 -5.18 19.43 -4.72
C SER A 40 -6.24 20.49 -4.44
N ASP A 41 -6.00 21.29 -3.40
CA ASP A 41 -6.66 22.57 -3.23
C ASP A 41 -6.24 23.51 -4.35
N GLN A 42 -7.22 24.09 -5.07
CA GLN A 42 -6.97 24.92 -6.25
C GLN A 42 -6.19 26.20 -5.96
N ASN A 43 -6.24 26.71 -4.72
CA ASN A 43 -5.59 27.96 -4.34
C ASN A 43 -4.13 27.75 -3.95
N SER A 44 -3.82 26.65 -3.27
CA SER A 44 -2.45 26.39 -2.79
C SER A 44 -1.66 25.46 -3.70
N ASN A 45 -2.30 24.46 -4.32
CA ASN A 45 -1.67 23.33 -5.02
C ASN A 45 -0.64 22.53 -4.18
N THR A 46 -0.47 22.85 -2.91
CA THR A 46 0.45 22.23 -1.95
C THR A 46 -0.27 21.50 -0.82
N SER A 47 -1.59 21.56 -0.82
CA SER A 47 -2.43 20.85 0.16
C SER A 47 -3.51 20.08 -0.60
N LEU A 48 -3.97 18.98 -0.01
CA LEU A 48 -5.19 18.33 -0.48
C LEU A 48 -6.37 19.28 -0.32
N SER A 49 -7.29 19.23 -1.28
CA SER A 49 -8.63 19.80 -1.10
C SER A 49 -9.42 18.98 -0.08
N ILE A 50 -10.56 19.48 0.38
CA ILE A 50 -11.48 18.72 1.24
C ILE A 50 -11.89 17.40 0.58
N THR A 51 -12.11 17.41 -0.75
CA THR A 51 -12.37 16.18 -1.52
C THR A 51 -11.17 15.25 -1.49
N GLY A 52 -9.96 15.77 -1.64
CA GLY A 52 -8.73 14.97 -1.61
C GLY A 52 -8.45 14.36 -0.23
N GLU A 53 -8.72 15.11 0.84
CA GLU A 53 -8.64 14.61 2.22
C GLU A 53 -9.68 13.52 2.47
N ALA A 54 -10.94 13.74 2.06
CA ALA A 54 -11.99 12.73 2.12
C ALA A 54 -11.61 11.46 1.34
N ARG A 55 -10.98 11.61 0.17
CA ARG A 55 -10.48 10.49 -0.63
C ARG A 55 -9.38 9.72 0.09
N SER A 56 -8.43 10.40 0.73
CA SER A 56 -7.40 9.75 1.55
C SER A 56 -8.01 8.88 2.66
N ILE A 57 -9.06 9.39 3.31
CA ILE A 57 -9.81 8.66 4.34
C ILE A 57 -10.53 7.45 3.73
N CYS A 58 -11.22 7.62 2.61
CA CYS A 58 -11.94 6.54 1.93
C CYS A 58 -11.02 5.44 1.38
N LEU A 59 -9.80 5.80 0.95
CA LEU A 59 -8.79 4.81 0.58
C LEU A 59 -8.39 3.93 1.77
N ASN A 60 -8.32 4.50 2.99
CA ASN A 60 -8.09 3.69 4.19
C ASN A 60 -9.30 2.79 4.49
N GLU A 61 -10.54 3.26 4.35
CA GLU A 61 -11.72 2.38 4.52
C GLU A 61 -11.69 1.20 3.54
N LEU A 62 -11.28 1.42 2.29
CA LEU A 62 -11.11 0.33 1.31
C LEU A 62 -10.05 -0.68 1.77
N ILE A 63 -8.90 -0.20 2.24
CA ILE A 63 -7.79 -1.04 2.72
C ILE A 63 -8.17 -1.80 3.99
N GLU A 64 -8.84 -1.17 4.94
CA GLU A 64 -9.31 -1.81 6.18
C GLU A 64 -10.30 -2.94 5.91
N ASN A 65 -11.15 -2.78 4.90
CA ASN A 65 -12.14 -3.77 4.53
C ASN A 65 -11.59 -4.89 3.63
N ASN A 66 -10.34 -4.78 3.19
CA ASN A 66 -9.71 -5.78 2.32
C ASN A 66 -8.25 -6.01 2.71
N GLU A 67 -8.01 -7.03 3.53
CA GLU A 67 -6.66 -7.41 3.99
C GLU A 67 -5.69 -7.71 2.83
N GLU A 68 -6.17 -8.11 1.64
CA GLU A 68 -5.31 -8.31 0.47
C GLU A 68 -4.76 -7.01 -0.13
N LEU A 69 -5.34 -5.86 0.23
CA LEU A 69 -4.90 -4.52 -0.14
C LEU A 69 -4.05 -3.86 0.94
N LYS A 70 -3.90 -4.48 2.11
CA LYS A 70 -3.17 -3.90 3.24
C LYS A 70 -1.67 -3.89 2.95
N PRO A 71 -1.06 -2.70 2.76
CA PRO A 71 0.35 -2.64 2.47
C PRO A 71 1.16 -2.91 3.74
N GLN A 72 2.33 -3.51 3.57
CA GLN A 72 3.31 -3.63 4.66
C GLN A 72 4.29 -2.45 4.65
N ILE A 73 4.41 -1.78 3.51
CA ILE A 73 5.21 -0.58 3.32
C ILE A 73 4.54 0.33 2.29
N ILE A 74 4.64 1.63 2.54
CA ILE A 74 4.14 2.66 1.62
C ILE A 74 5.34 3.43 1.08
N TYR A 75 5.41 3.58 -0.24
CA TYR A 75 6.30 4.55 -0.87
C TYR A 75 5.48 5.71 -1.42
N ALA A 76 5.90 6.92 -1.12
CA ALA A 76 5.33 8.14 -1.67
C ALA A 76 6.41 8.93 -2.39
N GLN A 77 6.02 9.76 -3.37
CA GLN A 77 6.95 10.69 -3.98
C GLN A 77 7.52 11.65 -2.93
N ASN A 78 8.83 11.90 -3.00
CA ASN A 78 9.47 12.91 -2.19
C ASN A 78 8.82 14.28 -2.43
N PRO A 79 8.34 14.96 -1.38
CA PRO A 79 7.75 16.30 -1.51
C PRO A 79 8.70 17.34 -2.11
N ASN A 80 10.00 17.18 -1.86
CA ASN A 80 11.09 18.09 -2.22
C ASN A 80 11.86 17.61 -3.46
N GLY A 81 11.13 17.05 -4.44
CA GLY A 81 11.64 16.75 -5.78
C GLY A 81 11.98 18.02 -6.58
N ASP A 82 12.37 17.84 -7.85
CA ASP A 82 12.62 19.00 -8.71
C ASP A 82 11.28 19.70 -9.05
N LEU A 83 10.20 18.92 -9.13
CA LEU A 83 8.83 19.40 -8.99
C LEU A 83 8.35 19.23 -7.54
N TYR A 84 8.29 20.34 -6.79
CA TYR A 84 7.75 20.35 -5.44
C TYR A 84 6.27 19.94 -5.45
N THR A 85 5.93 18.89 -4.72
CA THR A 85 4.53 18.52 -4.46
C THR A 85 4.43 17.56 -3.26
N PRO A 86 3.80 17.97 -2.15
CA PRO A 86 3.60 17.10 -0.99
C PRO A 86 2.37 16.18 -1.15
N LEU A 87 1.61 16.32 -2.23
CA LEU A 87 0.29 15.69 -2.38
C LEU A 87 0.35 14.16 -2.33
N PRO A 88 1.32 13.46 -2.97
CA PRO A 88 1.42 12.01 -2.84
C PRO A 88 1.63 11.56 -1.39
N TYR A 89 2.50 12.24 -0.63
CA TYR A 89 2.73 11.97 0.78
C TYR A 89 1.46 12.22 1.62
N GLN A 90 0.79 13.37 1.42
CA GLN A 90 -0.44 13.71 2.12
C GLN A 90 -1.55 12.68 1.84
N THR A 91 -1.67 12.23 0.59
CA THR A 91 -2.70 11.25 0.16
C THR A 91 -2.63 9.94 0.95
N VAL A 92 -1.42 9.48 1.31
CA VAL A 92 -1.23 8.22 2.04
C VAL A 92 -1.04 8.41 3.55
N SER A 93 -0.96 9.65 4.04
CA SER A 93 -0.69 9.95 5.45
C SER A 93 -1.76 9.39 6.38
N TYR A 94 -3.04 9.46 5.99
CA TYR A 94 -4.13 8.90 6.78
C TYR A 94 -4.03 7.37 6.89
N ILE A 95 -3.81 6.67 5.76
CA ILE A 95 -3.60 5.21 5.72
C ILE A 95 -2.43 4.81 6.62
N ALA A 96 -1.29 5.48 6.46
CA ALA A 96 -0.08 5.21 7.23
C ALA A 96 -0.30 5.37 8.73
N SER A 97 -0.97 6.46 9.15
CA SER A 97 -1.27 6.72 10.55
C SER A 97 -2.25 5.70 11.14
N LYS A 98 -3.28 5.29 10.38
CA LYS A 98 -4.32 4.37 10.85
C LYS A 98 -3.84 2.94 10.94
N GLN A 99 -3.06 2.51 9.97
CA GLN A 99 -2.53 1.16 9.88
C GLN A 99 -1.16 1.00 10.58
N ASN A 100 -0.60 2.09 11.14
CA ASN A 100 0.74 2.12 11.72
C ASN A 100 1.84 1.64 10.74
N ILE A 101 1.75 2.10 9.49
CA ILE A 101 2.68 1.75 8.40
C ILE A 101 3.64 2.91 8.16
N LYS A 102 4.91 2.60 7.95
CA LYS A 102 5.92 3.60 7.58
C LYS A 102 5.73 4.06 6.12
N ILE A 103 5.77 5.37 5.92
CA ILE A 103 5.94 5.98 4.59
C ILE A 103 7.44 6.13 4.31
N VAL A 104 7.87 5.73 3.10
CA VAL A 104 9.19 5.99 2.55
C VAL A 104 9.06 6.99 1.41
N ASP A 105 9.58 8.19 1.61
CA ASP A 105 9.47 9.34 0.71
C ASP A 105 10.83 9.83 0.19
N SER A 106 11.84 8.98 0.20
CA SER A 106 13.21 9.35 -0.19
C SER A 106 13.45 9.40 -1.71
N PHE A 107 12.45 9.01 -2.53
CA PHE A 107 12.58 8.92 -3.98
C PHE A 107 11.95 10.14 -4.66
N LYS A 108 12.76 10.84 -5.46
CA LYS A 108 12.29 11.95 -6.30
C LYS A 108 11.46 11.46 -7.49
N GLU A 109 10.70 12.35 -8.10
CA GLU A 109 9.72 12.11 -9.16
C GLU A 109 10.25 11.31 -10.36
N ARG A 110 11.55 11.42 -10.67
CA ARG A 110 12.22 10.73 -11.80
C ARG A 110 13.19 9.61 -11.36
N GLN A 111 13.03 9.09 -10.15
CA GLN A 111 13.87 8.01 -9.60
C GLN A 111 13.20 6.63 -9.65
N GLN A 112 12.31 6.39 -10.63
CA GLN A 112 11.56 5.14 -10.78
C GLN A 112 12.49 3.92 -10.87
N ALA A 113 13.60 4.00 -11.60
CA ALA A 113 14.54 2.88 -11.72
C ALA A 113 15.19 2.51 -10.37
N LYS A 114 15.52 3.53 -9.57
CA LYS A 114 16.05 3.32 -8.22
C LYS A 114 14.99 2.74 -7.28
N LEU A 115 13.74 3.21 -7.41
CA LEU A 115 12.61 2.68 -6.65
C LEU A 115 12.33 1.22 -7.00
N ALA A 116 12.24 0.88 -8.30
CA ALA A 116 12.02 -0.49 -8.76
C ALA A 116 13.13 -1.44 -8.26
N SER A 117 14.40 -1.05 -8.42
CA SER A 117 15.52 -1.82 -7.88
C SER A 117 15.47 -1.94 -6.36
N THR A 118 15.00 -0.91 -5.64
CA THR A 118 14.80 -1.02 -4.18
C THR A 118 13.72 -2.04 -3.85
N ILE A 119 12.59 -2.02 -4.57
CA ILE A 119 11.48 -2.94 -4.37
C ILE A 119 11.89 -4.39 -4.68
N GLU A 120 12.63 -4.62 -5.75
CA GLU A 120 13.17 -5.94 -6.12
C GLU A 120 14.04 -6.53 -5.01
N ASN A 121 14.80 -5.70 -4.30
CA ASN A 121 15.72 -6.12 -3.23
C ASN A 121 15.07 -6.16 -1.83
N LEU A 122 13.76 -5.94 -1.70
CA LEU A 122 13.06 -6.09 -0.42
C LEU A 122 12.98 -7.55 0.02
N SER A 123 12.93 -7.75 1.34
CA SER A 123 12.66 -9.06 1.95
C SER A 123 11.42 -9.72 1.34
N ASP A 124 11.48 -11.05 1.16
CA ASP A 124 10.35 -11.86 0.67
C ASP A 124 9.14 -11.81 1.64
N GLU A 125 9.36 -11.41 2.89
CA GLU A 125 8.29 -11.18 3.86
C GLU A 125 7.42 -9.97 3.49
N ILE A 126 7.93 -9.02 2.71
CA ILE A 126 7.18 -7.86 2.20
C ILE A 126 6.56 -8.27 0.87
N ASN A 127 5.30 -8.69 0.91
CA ASN A 127 4.53 -9.15 -0.24
C ASN A 127 3.56 -8.10 -0.78
N THR A 128 3.16 -7.08 0.01
CA THR A 128 2.21 -6.04 -0.44
C THR A 128 2.78 -4.65 -0.21
N ILE A 129 2.88 -3.88 -1.30
CA ILE A 129 3.42 -2.52 -1.31
C ILE A 129 2.39 -1.57 -1.89
N LEU A 130 2.28 -0.36 -1.31
CA LEU A 130 1.53 0.73 -1.91
C LEU A 130 2.49 1.81 -2.42
N LEU A 131 2.34 2.20 -3.68
CA LEU A 131 3.04 3.31 -4.32
C LEU A 131 2.04 4.44 -4.58
N CYS A 132 2.29 5.62 -4.01
CA CYS A 132 1.54 6.83 -4.32
C CYS A 132 2.43 7.86 -4.99
N TRP A 133 2.02 8.31 -6.17
CA TRP A 133 2.85 9.18 -7.00
C TRP A 133 2.06 10.25 -7.73
N ASN A 134 2.77 11.23 -8.30
CA ASN A 134 2.15 12.18 -9.22
C ASN A 134 1.64 11.46 -10.49
N ARG A 135 0.41 11.79 -10.91
CA ARG A 135 -0.25 11.27 -12.13
C ARG A 135 0.68 11.15 -13.34
N TYR A 136 1.47 12.18 -13.62
CA TYR A 136 2.29 12.25 -14.84
C TYR A 136 3.48 11.30 -14.87
N GLN A 137 3.77 10.62 -13.76
CA GLN A 137 4.90 9.69 -13.65
C GLN A 137 4.45 8.24 -13.49
N ILE A 138 3.15 7.98 -13.33
CA ILE A 138 2.62 6.63 -13.11
C ILE A 138 2.91 5.71 -14.29
N GLU A 139 2.73 6.19 -15.54
CA GLU A 139 3.06 5.38 -16.72
C GLU A 139 4.54 4.96 -16.74
N LEU A 140 5.45 5.92 -16.50
CA LEU A 140 6.89 5.61 -16.45
C LEU A 140 7.21 4.63 -15.32
N LEU A 141 6.56 4.78 -14.16
CA LEU A 141 6.71 3.88 -13.03
C LEU A 141 6.29 2.45 -13.39
N VAL A 142 5.12 2.27 -14.02
CA VAL A 142 4.61 0.97 -14.46
C VAL A 142 5.54 0.30 -15.47
N ARG A 143 6.03 1.05 -16.47
CA ARG A 143 7.03 0.54 -17.43
C ARG A 143 8.33 0.11 -16.74
N THR A 144 8.76 0.88 -15.74
CA THR A 144 9.98 0.57 -14.98
C THR A 144 9.82 -0.66 -14.09
N LEU A 145 8.58 -1.01 -13.71
CA LEU A 145 8.24 -2.26 -13.03
C LEU A 145 8.15 -3.46 -13.99
N GLY A 146 8.49 -3.29 -15.27
CA GLY A 146 8.51 -4.37 -16.26
C GLY A 146 7.16 -4.65 -16.92
N ILE A 147 6.20 -3.73 -16.82
CA ILE A 147 4.90 -3.83 -17.50
C ILE A 147 4.95 -3.02 -18.79
N ASP A 148 4.85 -3.70 -19.93
CA ASP A 148 4.94 -3.05 -21.25
C ASP A 148 3.74 -2.14 -21.55
N GLU A 149 2.55 -2.55 -21.14
CA GLU A 149 1.32 -1.78 -21.37
C GLU A 149 1.04 -0.82 -20.21
N PRO A 150 0.91 0.48 -20.47
CA PRO A 150 0.64 1.45 -19.42
C PRO A 150 -0.79 1.33 -18.90
N PRO A 151 -1.10 1.92 -17.73
CA PRO A 151 -2.47 1.91 -17.23
C PRO A 151 -3.42 2.68 -18.14
N ILE A 152 -4.62 2.13 -18.30
CA ILE A 152 -5.74 2.86 -18.89
C ILE A 152 -6.27 3.81 -17.81
N TRP A 153 -6.34 5.10 -18.16
CA TRP A 153 -6.82 6.12 -17.24
C TRP A 153 -8.34 6.21 -17.27
N ASN A 154 -8.94 6.15 -16.09
CA ASN A 154 -10.27 6.66 -15.87
C ASN A 154 -10.19 8.15 -15.49
N ASP A 155 -11.22 8.90 -15.88
CA ASP A 155 -11.36 10.29 -15.47
C ASP A 155 -11.43 10.38 -13.93
N GLY A 156 -10.86 11.45 -13.37
CA GLY A 156 -10.90 11.70 -11.93
C GLY A 156 -9.78 11.02 -11.13
N TYR A 157 -9.99 10.89 -9.81
CA TYR A 157 -8.91 10.61 -8.85
C TYR A 157 -8.91 9.19 -8.28
N ASP A 158 -9.91 8.39 -8.64
CA ASP A 158 -10.16 7.03 -8.12
C ASP A 158 -9.33 5.91 -8.75
N ASN A 159 -8.42 6.25 -9.67
CA ASN A 159 -7.57 5.27 -10.33
C ASN A 159 -6.71 4.49 -9.33
N LEU A 160 -6.85 3.16 -9.36
CA LEU A 160 -6.11 2.22 -8.52
C LEU A 160 -5.78 1.00 -9.35
N TRP A 161 -4.50 0.69 -9.48
CA TRP A 161 -4.03 -0.46 -10.22
C TRP A 161 -3.24 -1.41 -9.33
N ILE A 162 -3.27 -2.68 -9.67
CA ILE A 162 -2.50 -3.71 -8.98
C ILE A 162 -1.56 -4.36 -9.97
N VAL A 163 -0.26 -4.27 -9.71
CA VAL A 163 0.75 -5.06 -10.41
C VAL A 163 1.04 -6.33 -9.61
N GLU A 164 0.81 -7.48 -10.24
CA GLU A 164 1.09 -8.80 -9.68
C GLU A 164 1.34 -9.80 -10.82
N ASN A 165 2.28 -10.72 -10.65
CA ASN A 165 2.64 -11.74 -11.65
C ASN A 165 2.97 -11.16 -13.04
N ASN A 166 3.66 -10.02 -13.09
CA ASN A 166 3.96 -9.26 -14.32
C ASN A 166 2.70 -8.84 -15.11
N THR A 167 1.56 -8.72 -14.44
CA THR A 167 0.32 -8.20 -15.01
C THR A 167 -0.10 -6.95 -14.27
N LEU A 168 -0.69 -6.00 -15.00
CA LEU A 168 -1.32 -4.82 -14.44
C LEU A 168 -2.84 -4.98 -14.52
N ASN A 169 -3.49 -5.02 -13.37
CA ASN A 169 -4.93 -5.11 -13.25
C ASN A 169 -5.50 -3.73 -12.92
N ASP A 170 -6.46 -3.26 -13.72
CA ASP A 170 -7.26 -2.09 -13.37
C ASP A 170 -8.31 -2.48 -12.34
N THR A 171 -8.17 -1.88 -11.17
CA THR A 171 -9.04 -2.07 -10.01
C THR A 171 -9.55 -0.71 -9.54
N THR A 172 -9.73 0.23 -10.48
CA THR A 172 -10.29 1.55 -10.21
C THR A 172 -11.55 1.44 -9.38
N GLN A 173 -11.64 2.30 -8.37
CA GLN A 173 -12.70 2.24 -7.37
C GLN A 173 -13.78 3.29 -7.66
N ASN A 174 -14.93 3.15 -7.03
CA ASN A 174 -15.91 4.22 -6.97
C ASN A 174 -16.04 4.67 -5.51
N LEU A 175 -15.22 5.63 -5.11
CA LEU A 175 -15.24 6.15 -3.75
C LEU A 175 -16.25 7.28 -3.55
N GLY A 176 -17.04 7.65 -4.57
CA GLY A 176 -17.91 8.84 -4.53
C GLY A 176 -18.88 8.86 -3.35
N SER A 177 -19.53 7.73 -3.05
CA SER A 177 -20.44 7.62 -1.90
C SER A 177 -19.74 7.83 -0.56
N CYS A 178 -18.54 7.23 -0.39
CA CYS A 178 -17.73 7.42 0.80
C CYS A 178 -17.26 8.88 0.92
N ILE A 179 -16.79 9.46 -0.18
CA ILE A 179 -16.25 10.82 -0.22
C ILE A 179 -17.30 11.83 0.18
N GLU A 180 -18.53 11.73 -0.35
CA GLU A 180 -19.60 12.66 0.03
C GLU A 180 -19.97 12.54 1.51
N LYS A 181 -19.99 11.32 2.06
CA LYS A 181 -20.21 11.09 3.50
C LYS A 181 -19.09 11.73 4.33
N VAL A 182 -17.81 11.45 4.01
CA VAL A 182 -16.66 11.96 4.77
C VAL A 182 -16.55 13.48 4.66
N LYS A 183 -16.89 14.08 3.51
CA LYS A 183 -16.93 15.54 3.36
C LYS A 183 -17.88 16.19 4.35
N VAL A 184 -19.07 15.62 4.59
CA VAL A 184 -20.01 16.14 5.60
C VAL A 184 -19.39 16.13 7.00
N ASP A 185 -18.67 15.06 7.34
CA ASP A 185 -17.97 14.94 8.63
C ASP A 185 -16.82 15.96 8.77
N LEU A 186 -16.04 16.18 7.70
CA LEU A 186 -14.97 17.19 7.66
C LEU A 186 -15.53 18.61 7.81
N TYR A 187 -16.61 18.96 7.10
CA TYR A 187 -17.24 20.29 7.21
C TYR A 187 -17.84 20.57 8.59
N SER A 188 -18.38 19.54 9.24
CA SER A 188 -18.95 19.68 10.58
C SER A 188 -17.90 19.70 11.70
N GLY A 189 -16.62 19.53 11.37
CA GLY A 189 -15.53 19.44 12.34
C GLY A 189 -15.57 18.16 13.18
N ILE A 190 -16.30 17.14 12.73
CA ILE A 190 -16.41 15.83 13.40
C ILE A 190 -15.30 14.92 12.86
N THR A 191 -14.05 15.34 12.98
CA THR A 191 -12.91 14.43 12.85
C THR A 191 -12.72 13.70 14.16
N GLU A 192 -13.27 12.48 14.23
CA GLU A 192 -13.01 11.44 15.25
C GLU A 192 -12.78 11.91 16.70
N LYS A 193 -13.84 12.40 17.34
CA LYS A 193 -13.96 12.39 18.81
C LYS A 193 -14.74 11.19 19.34
N LYS A 194 -14.95 10.14 18.52
CA LYS A 194 -15.88 9.04 18.83
C LYS A 194 -15.25 7.90 19.65
N ASN A 195 -13.94 7.70 19.59
CA ASN A 195 -13.28 6.58 20.31
C ASN A 195 -12.68 6.97 21.67
N SER A 196 -12.55 8.26 21.99
CA SER A 196 -12.01 8.68 23.29
C SER A 196 -13.08 8.67 24.41
N ILE A 197 -14.36 8.91 24.07
CA ILE A 197 -15.43 9.00 25.09
C ILE A 197 -15.80 7.62 25.67
N HIS A 198 -15.73 6.55 24.88
CA HIS A 198 -16.06 5.21 25.38
C HIS A 198 -15.03 4.64 26.35
N ILE A 199 -13.74 4.97 26.18
CA ILE A 199 -12.66 4.52 27.08
C ILE A 199 -12.76 5.21 28.44
N TYR A 200 -13.10 6.51 28.46
CA TYR A 200 -13.32 7.23 29.72
C TYR A 200 -14.55 6.76 30.50
N LEU A 201 -15.63 6.37 29.81
CA LEU A 201 -16.84 5.86 30.48
C LEU A 201 -16.60 4.50 31.14
N LEU A 202 -15.84 3.61 30.49
CA LEU A 202 -15.47 2.30 31.03
C LEU A 202 -14.51 2.41 32.22
N SER A 203 -13.56 3.35 32.20
CA SER A 203 -12.66 3.58 33.35
C SER A 203 -13.39 4.15 34.57
N ILE A 204 -14.41 4.99 34.37
CA ILE A 204 -15.19 5.56 35.48
C ILE A 204 -16.11 4.49 36.10
N LEU A 205 -16.69 3.60 35.28
CA LEU A 205 -17.49 2.47 35.77
C LEU A 205 -16.64 1.45 36.56
N ALA A 206 -15.39 1.21 36.17
CA ALA A 206 -14.50 0.31 36.90
C ALA A 206 -14.12 0.83 38.30
N ILE A 207 -14.03 2.16 38.48
CA ILE A 207 -13.72 2.79 39.78
C ILE A 207 -14.91 2.68 40.74
N PHE A 208 -16.15 2.69 40.25
CA PHE A 208 -17.35 2.57 41.07
C PHE A 208 -17.67 1.15 41.55
N PHE A 209 -17.06 0.12 40.95
CA PHE A 209 -17.21 -1.28 41.40
C PHE A 209 -16.09 -1.74 42.36
N LEU A 210 -15.10 -0.89 42.63
CA LEU A 210 -13.95 -1.17 43.51
C LEU A 210 -13.97 -0.36 44.82
N LEU A 211 -15.05 0.38 45.09
CA LEU A 211 -15.36 1.07 46.36
C LEU A 211 -16.63 0.47 46.96
#